data_AF-A0A179UXU9-F1
#
_entry.id   AF-A0A179UXU9-F1
#
_cell.length_a   1.000
_cell.length_b   1.000
_cell.length_c   1.000
_cell.angle_alpha   90.00
_cell.angle_beta   90.00
_cell.angle_gamma   90.00
#
_symmetry.space_group_name_H-M   'P 1'
#
loop_
_entity.id
_entity.type
_entity.pdbx_description
1 polymer ?
#
loop_
_entity_poly.entity_id
_entity_poly.type
_entity_poly.pdbx_seq_one_letter_code
_entity_poly.pdbx_strand_id
1 'polypeptide(L)'
;MISHLKNNKMSDDKCLIRVVEEMLLNFKLRKLKNDVILYCDLEYVKAFYLESSFRYDLMTCMHKEFSHLESPELMNVLESRAYWPSMIENIQVYTHECQNCQIVKESKKELECKKV
;
A
#
# COMPACT_ATOMS: atom_id res chain seq x y z
N MET A 1 -12.16 6.71 2.19
CA MET A 1 -12.76 6.17 3.45
C MET A 1 -13.07 7.30 4.44
N ILE A 2 -12.18 8.30 4.53
CA ILE A 2 -12.34 9.48 5.39
C ILE A 2 -13.56 10.34 4.97
N SER A 3 -13.91 10.37 3.68
CA SER A 3 -15.11 11.05 3.18
C SER A 3 -16.43 10.49 3.73
N HIS A 4 -16.50 9.17 3.98
CA HIS A 4 -17.67 8.53 4.59
C HIS A 4 -17.73 8.79 6.09
N LEU A 5 -16.58 8.81 6.78
CA LEU A 5 -16.49 9.19 8.19
C LEU A 5 -16.88 10.66 8.43
N LYS A 6 -16.63 11.55 7.46
CA LYS A 6 -16.98 12.98 7.57
C LYS A 6 -18.48 13.28 7.42
N ASN A 7 -19.24 12.42 6.75
CA ASN A 7 -20.63 12.70 6.37
C ASN A 7 -21.68 11.91 7.18
N ASN A 8 -21.29 11.04 8.12
CA ASN A 8 -22.18 10.20 8.95
C ASN A 8 -23.26 9.41 8.19
N LYS A 9 -23.09 9.20 6.87
CA LYS A 9 -23.95 8.35 6.06
C LYS A 9 -23.14 7.15 5.59
N MET A 10 -23.24 6.05 6.34
CA MET A 10 -22.83 4.73 5.89
C MET A 10 -23.92 4.14 4.99
N SER A 11 -23.52 3.27 4.06
CA SER A 11 -24.45 2.52 3.21
C SER A 11 -25.35 1.62 4.07
N ASP A 12 -26.63 1.43 3.68
CA ASP A 12 -27.57 0.51 4.36
C ASP A 12 -27.21 -0.98 4.14
N ASP A 13 -26.20 -1.25 3.33
CA ASP A 13 -25.67 -2.59 3.09
C ASP A 13 -24.95 -3.10 4.35
N LYS A 14 -25.63 -4.00 5.07
CA LYS A 14 -25.12 -4.65 6.29
C LYS A 14 -23.77 -5.36 6.09
N CYS A 15 -23.49 -5.88 4.89
CA CYS A 15 -22.21 -6.53 4.59
C CYS A 15 -21.09 -5.49 4.54
N LEU A 16 -21.33 -4.37 3.85
CA LEU A 16 -20.42 -3.22 3.81
C LEU A 16 -20.19 -2.63 5.20
N ILE A 17 -21.25 -2.49 6.01
CA ILE A 17 -21.13 -2.00 7.39
C ILE A 17 -20.20 -2.92 8.19
N ARG A 18 -20.42 -4.24 8.15
CA ARG A 18 -19.62 -5.19 8.94
C ARG A 18 -18.15 -5.22 8.51
N VAL A 19 -17.89 -5.18 7.20
CA VAL A 19 -16.52 -5.11 6.68
C VAL A 19 -15.83 -3.81 7.10
N VAL A 20 -16.55 -2.69 7.05
CA VAL A 20 -16.03 -1.40 7.50
C VAL A 20 -15.77 -1.40 9.01
N GLU A 21 -16.68 -1.94 9.82
CA GLU A 21 -16.50 -2.08 11.26
C GLU A 21 -15.30 -2.97 11.61
N GLU A 22 -15.19 -4.14 10.99
CA GLU A 22 -14.06 -5.06 11.16
C GLU A 22 -12.73 -4.38 10.78
N MET A 23 -12.70 -3.61 9.70
CA MET A 23 -11.53 -2.81 9.32
C MET A 23 -11.23 -1.71 10.36
N LEU A 24 -12.25 -0.99 10.82
CA LEU A 24 -12.12 0.14 11.76
C LEU A 24 -11.62 -0.26 13.14
N LEU A 25 -11.79 -1.52 13.58
CA LEU A 25 -11.28 -2.01 14.86
C LEU A 25 -9.77 -1.77 15.04
N ASN A 26 -9.01 -1.83 13.93
CA ASN A 26 -7.56 -1.66 13.94
C ASN A 26 -7.13 -0.21 13.66
N PHE A 27 -8.07 0.67 13.31
CA PHE A 27 -7.77 2.06 12.99
C PHE A 27 -8.03 2.98 14.17
N LYS A 28 -7.12 3.92 14.36
CA LYS A 28 -7.23 4.96 15.37
C LYS A 28 -7.13 6.33 14.70
N LEU A 29 -7.92 7.27 15.19
CA LEU A 29 -7.91 8.65 14.74
C LEU A 29 -7.00 9.47 15.65
N ARG A 30 -6.06 10.21 15.07
CA ARG A 30 -5.24 11.21 15.77
C ARG A 30 -5.52 12.59 15.20
N LYS A 31 -5.89 13.53 16.07
CA LYS A 31 -6.01 14.94 15.70
C LYS A 31 -4.62 15.58 15.74
N LEU A 32 -4.20 16.16 14.61
CA LEU A 32 -2.93 16.89 14.47
C LEU A 32 -3.24 18.33 14.07
N LYS A 33 -3.21 19.27 15.03
CA LYS A 33 -3.55 20.69 14.84
C LYS A 33 -4.89 20.90 14.12
N ASN A 34 -4.87 20.97 12.78
CA ASN A 34 -6.03 21.20 11.92
C ASN A 34 -6.46 19.95 11.12
N ASP A 35 -5.67 18.88 11.15
CA ASP A 35 -5.89 17.67 10.37
C ASP A 35 -6.26 16.49 11.26
N VAL A 36 -6.99 15.54 10.68
CA VAL A 36 -7.30 14.26 11.31
C VAL A 36 -6.60 13.18 10.50
N ILE A 37 -5.68 12.48 11.15
CA ILE A 37 -4.89 11.42 10.53
C ILE A 37 -5.40 10.09 11.07
N LEU A 38 -5.63 9.15 10.16
CA LEU A 38 -5.98 7.78 10.49
C LEU A 38 -4.69 6.94 10.50
N TYR A 39 -4.47 6.17 11.55
CA TYR A 39 -3.34 5.24 11.63
C TYR A 39 -3.84 3.84 12.00
N CYS A 40 -3.17 2.83 11.46
CA CYS A 40 -3.41 1.43 11.79
C CYS A 40 -2.47 1.05 12.93
N ASP A 41 -2.99 0.35 13.95
CA ASP A 41 -2.21 -0.19 15.08
C ASP A 41 -2.13 -1.71 14.94
N LEU A 42 -1.28 -2.17 14.01
CA LEU A 42 -1.03 -3.59 13.79
C LEU A 42 0.25 -3.96 14.52
N GLU A 43 0.14 -4.82 15.53
CA GLU A 43 1.26 -5.54 16.17
C GLU A 43 2.56 -4.70 16.28
N TYR A 44 2.46 -3.55 16.96
CA TYR A 44 3.58 -2.63 17.26
C TYR A 44 4.07 -1.70 16.13
N VAL A 45 3.51 -1.79 14.92
CA VAL A 45 3.80 -0.87 13.82
C VAL A 45 2.65 0.13 13.66
N LYS A 46 2.94 1.40 13.96
CA LYS A 46 2.02 2.51 13.68
C LYS A 46 2.29 3.06 12.29
N ALA A 47 1.41 2.72 11.35
CA ALA A 47 1.48 3.19 9.96
C ALA A 47 0.29 4.10 9.62
N PHE A 48 0.53 5.12 8.80
CA PHE A 48 -0.52 6.03 8.36
C PHE A 48 -1.40 5.37 7.31
N TYR A 49 -2.72 5.45 7.49
CA TYR A 49 -3.62 5.02 6.42
C TYR A 49 -3.42 5.90 5.18
N LEU A 50 -3.22 5.26 4.03
CA LEU A 50 -3.04 5.95 2.77
C LEU A 50 -4.30 5.83 1.89
N GLU A 51 -4.89 6.99 1.59
CA GLU A 51 -6.01 7.08 0.63
C GLU A 51 -5.57 6.63 -0.77
N SER A 52 -6.50 6.02 -1.50
CA SER A 52 -6.23 5.35 -2.78
C SER A 52 -5.53 6.22 -3.81
N SER A 53 -5.87 7.52 -3.85
CA SER A 53 -5.29 8.49 -4.77
C SER A 53 -3.78 8.67 -4.62
N PHE A 54 -3.19 8.35 -3.46
CA PHE A 54 -1.76 8.57 -3.18
C PHE A 54 -0.93 7.28 -3.22
N ARG A 55 -1.56 6.11 -3.30
CA ARG A 55 -0.86 4.82 -3.19
C ARG A 55 0.11 4.60 -4.33
N TYR A 56 -0.34 4.85 -5.57
CA TYR A 56 0.48 4.66 -6.76
C TYR A 56 1.71 5.58 -6.77
N ASP A 57 1.52 6.85 -6.41
CA ASP A 57 2.61 7.83 -6.34
C ASP A 57 3.64 7.44 -5.29
N LEU A 58 3.20 7.03 -4.09
CA LEU A 58 4.10 6.58 -3.04
C LEU A 58 4.89 5.34 -3.46
N MET A 59 4.21 4.31 -4.01
CA MET A 59 4.87 3.10 -4.50
C MET A 59 5.90 3.45 -5.58
N THR A 60 5.55 4.36 -6.49
CA THR A 60 6.44 4.78 -7.59
C THR A 60 7.65 5.55 -7.10
N CYS A 61 7.48 6.50 -6.18
CA CYS A 61 8.59 7.21 -5.57
C CYS A 61 9.54 6.25 -4.86
N MET A 62 9.02 5.41 -3.96
CA MET A 62 9.85 4.50 -3.16
C MET A 62 10.54 3.44 -4.05
N HIS A 63 9.82 2.86 -5.01
CA HIS A 63 10.42 1.87 -5.91
C HIS A 63 11.57 2.48 -6.74
N LYS A 64 11.42 3.72 -7.23
CA LYS A 64 12.48 4.40 -7.99
C LYS A 64 13.65 4.84 -7.13
N GLU A 65 13.37 5.47 -5.98
CA GLU A 65 14.41 5.98 -5.07
C GLU A 65 15.32 4.88 -4.53
N PHE A 66 14.76 3.71 -4.26
CA PHE A 66 15.49 2.55 -3.75
C PHE A 66 15.95 1.57 -4.85
N SER A 67 16.15 2.07 -6.07
CA SER A 67 16.76 1.30 -7.17
C SER A 67 15.96 0.07 -7.60
N HIS A 68 14.65 0.24 -7.78
CA HIS A 68 13.74 -0.79 -8.32
C HIS A 68 13.62 -2.04 -7.44
N LEU A 69 13.41 -1.83 -6.13
CA LEU A 69 13.18 -2.91 -5.16
C LEU A 69 12.09 -3.91 -5.61
N GLU A 70 12.34 -5.20 -5.39
CA GLU A 70 11.34 -6.24 -5.57
C GLU A 70 10.27 -6.15 -4.46
N SER A 71 9.19 -6.91 -4.60
CA SER A 71 8.02 -6.82 -3.73
C SER A 71 8.32 -6.90 -2.22
N PRO A 72 9.13 -7.86 -1.70
CA PRO A 72 9.34 -7.96 -0.26
C PRO A 72 10.16 -6.79 0.30
N GLU A 73 11.17 -6.31 -0.43
CA GLU A 73 11.96 -5.17 0.01
C GLU A 73 11.15 -3.87 -0.04
N LEU A 74 10.33 -3.69 -1.08
CA LEU A 74 9.45 -2.53 -1.17
C LEU A 74 8.39 -2.53 -0.05
N MET A 75 7.89 -3.71 0.35
CA MET A 75 7.00 -3.86 1.50
C MET A 75 7.68 -3.40 2.80
N ASN A 76 8.91 -3.85 3.07
CA ASN A 76 9.67 -3.45 4.27
C ASN A 76 9.91 -1.93 4.35
N VAL A 77 10.09 -1.28 3.20
CA VAL A 77 10.19 0.19 3.15
C VAL A 77 8.83 0.82 3.47
N LEU A 78 7.74 0.32 2.90
CA LEU A 78 6.45 0.97 3.02
C LEU A 78 5.73 0.69 4.34
N GLU A 79 5.92 -0.47 4.97
CA GLU A 79 5.18 -0.88 6.18
C GLU A 79 5.35 0.08 7.37
N SER A 80 6.50 0.74 7.46
CA SER A 80 6.80 1.74 8.50
C SER A 80 6.26 3.14 8.19
N ARG A 81 5.78 3.37 6.95
CA ARG A 81 5.41 4.69 6.43
C ARG A 81 3.92 4.81 6.14
N ALA A 82 3.32 3.74 5.64
CA ALA A 82 1.94 3.74 5.16
C ALA A 82 1.29 2.36 5.30
N TYR A 83 -0.04 2.37 5.38
CA TYR A 83 -0.86 1.18 5.40
C TYR A 83 -2.11 1.38 4.54
N TRP A 84 -2.50 0.33 3.83
CA TRP A 84 -3.83 0.21 3.26
C TRP A 84 -4.23 -1.27 3.12
N PRO A 85 -5.53 -1.58 3.04
CA PRO A 85 -5.97 -2.93 2.72
C PRO A 85 -5.44 -3.38 1.36
N SER A 86 -5.00 -4.63 1.28
CA SER A 86 -4.42 -5.23 0.08
C SER A 86 -3.10 -4.61 -0.41
N MET A 87 -2.35 -4.01 0.52
CA MET A 87 -1.06 -3.37 0.23
C MET A 87 -0.04 -4.35 -0.35
N ILE A 88 0.01 -5.59 0.17
CA ILE A 88 0.95 -6.62 -0.30
C ILE A 88 0.64 -6.98 -1.75
N GLU A 89 -0.62 -7.27 -2.07
CA GLU A 89 -1.06 -7.64 -3.42
C GLU A 89 -0.83 -6.47 -4.40
N ASN A 90 -1.09 -5.24 -3.99
CA ASN A 90 -0.84 -4.06 -4.81
C ASN A 90 0.65 -3.87 -5.12
N ILE A 91 1.52 -4.08 -4.13
CA ILE A 91 2.99 -4.00 -4.31
C ILE A 91 3.48 -5.12 -5.26
N GLN A 92 2.95 -6.33 -5.11
CA GLN A 92 3.28 -7.45 -6.00
C GLN A 92 2.91 -7.15 -7.45
N VAL A 93 1.68 -6.70 -7.69
CA VAL A 93 1.22 -6.32 -9.03
C VAL A 93 2.08 -5.19 -9.59
N TYR A 94 2.31 -4.14 -8.80
CA TYR A 94 3.11 -2.99 -9.22
C TYR A 94 4.54 -3.36 -9.64
N THR A 95 5.24 -4.14 -8.81
CA THR A 95 6.62 -4.56 -9.10
C THR A 95 6.69 -5.52 -10.29
N HIS A 96 5.67 -6.34 -10.50
CA HIS A 96 5.55 -7.20 -11.68
C HIS A 96 5.28 -6.40 -12.96
N GLU A 97 4.56 -5.29 -12.90
CA GLU A 97 4.26 -4.44 -14.06
C GLU A 97 5.36 -3.43 -14.39
N CYS A 98 6.41 -3.34 -13.57
CA CYS A 98 7.48 -2.38 -13.78
C CYS A 98 8.33 -2.73 -15.02
N GLN A 99 8.20 -1.92 -16.07
CA GLN A 99 8.90 -2.12 -17.34
C GLN A 99 10.42 -2.23 -17.20
N ASN A 100 11.04 -1.37 -16.37
CA ASN A 100 12.48 -1.41 -16.13
C ASN A 100 12.91 -2.75 -15.53
N CYS A 101 12.15 -3.27 -14.56
CA CYS A 101 12.42 -4.57 -13.95
C CYS A 101 12.24 -5.71 -14.97
N GLN A 102 11.21 -5.63 -15.82
CA GLN A 102 10.96 -6.65 -16.84
C GLN A 102 12.09 -6.72 -17.88
N ILE A 103 12.54 -5.58 -18.40
CA ILE A 103 13.65 -5.51 -19.36
C ILE A 103 14.93 -6.14 -18.78
N VAL A 104 15.24 -5.83 -17.52
CA VAL A 104 16.42 -6.41 -16.84
C VAL A 104 16.26 -7.91 -16.62
N LYS A 105 15.06 -8.39 -16.25
CA LYS A 105 14.77 -9.81 -16.06
C LYS A 105 14.87 -10.59 -17.37
N GLU A 106 14.33 -10.08 -18.47
CA GLU A 106 14.42 -10.68 -19.80
C GLU A 106 15.88 -10.77 -20.28
N SER A 107 16.64 -9.68 -20.11
CA SER A 107 18.07 -9.64 -20.48
C SER A 107 18.89 -10.70 -19.73
N LYS A 108 18.60 -10.91 -18.44
CA LYS A 108 19.26 -11.97 -17.65
C LYS A 108 18.93 -13.37 -18.17
N LYS A 109 17.66 -13.64 -18.50
CA LYS A 109 17.23 -14.94 -19.05
C LYS A 109 17.93 -15.25 -20.37
N GLU A 110 18.05 -14.27 -21.27
CA GLU A 110 18.76 -14.45 -22.54
C GLU A 110 20.24 -14.79 -22.36
N LEU A 111 20.90 -14.20 -21.36
CA LEU A 111 22.30 -14.46 -21.04
C LEU A 111 22.52 -15.86 -20.44
N GLU A 112 21.55 -16.39 -19.69
CA GLU A 112 21.59 -17.74 -19.13
C GLU A 112 21.39 -18.81 -20.20
N CYS A 113 20.48 -18.60 -21.16
CA CYS A 113 20.26 -19.53 -22.27
C CYS A 113 21.45 -19.63 -23.24
N LYS A 114 22.25 -18.56 -23.39
CA LYS A 114 23.44 -18.55 -24.27
C LYS A 114 24.68 -19.22 -23.64
N LYS A 115 24.63 -19.61 -22.36
CA LYS A 115 25.72 -20.28 -21.65
C LYS A 115 25.61 -21.81 -21.65
N VAL A 116 24.62 -22.36 -22.36
CA VAL A 116 24.36 -23.81 -22.49
C VAL A 116 24.75 -24.28 -23.89
#